data_AF-A0A5C6CJP6-F1
#
_entry.id   AF-A0A5C6CJP6-F1
#
_cell.length_a   1.000
_cell.length_b   1.000
_cell.length_c   1.000
_cell.angle_alpha   90.00
_cell.angle_beta   90.00
_cell.angle_gamma   90.00
#
_symmetry.space_group_name_H-M   'P 1'
#
loop_
_entity.id
_entity.type
_entity.pdbx_description
1 polymer ?
#
loop_
_entity_poly.entity_id
_entity_poly.type
_entity_poly.pdbx_seq_one_letter_code
_entity_poly.pdbx_strand_id
1 'polypeptide(L)'
;MKSATNHRTEATVANSVALPIRATRKAWTGNLTRSGSRTRVSTLGISCSKYARLYPLIFFETYLICSLVVFAFGPVEFQISNPLKLYTFAIVGQIAIAVGYLTGIAKAPTLYCNPLSISKMLKLAILAMLIMSPITIYNRDRSEVSITEAITNPGAAYAARAERLNNRESAPLVSIVRALLGPIFGLFVPLGVIHLKGKRDAWKTLWRIGLLSLLVESILVGAAKGLFDLALVLPWLLWLRFHTGSSTESQHSTRTQARVNRRRNWSFAQKVLLVSITLSALLAGILYFGYSRQSRYELSGGSYPLWTTCWSKDLYGVTLPESVEYPVYMLSRYWTQGYLGLSECLELPFEWSFGIGHSTFLMRYAGILSSNPNYFLNKSYPYRLESETGYSVAHYWHTIYPWLASDLSFPGSILGIAVLAYLLGRAWKDAMWGQNPFAAGFLGQILLLFYYIPANNVRLMFSEEAIAFWGLLFLWKITSRTRRYAPRQFGVAR
;
A
#
# COMPACT_ATOMS: atom_id res chain seq x y z
N MET A 1 20.07 8.94 69.18
CA MET A 1 18.71 9.55 69.11
C MET A 1 17.79 8.46 68.56
N LYS A 2 17.04 7.69 69.38
CA LYS A 2 15.72 8.03 70.00
C LYS A 2 14.79 8.65 68.94
N SER A 3 13.70 8.05 68.47
CA SER A 3 12.45 7.64 69.18
C SER A 3 11.53 6.99 68.11
N ALA A 4 10.86 5.82 68.26
CA ALA A 4 9.64 5.54 69.04
C ALA A 4 8.54 6.62 68.81
N THR A 5 7.25 6.39 68.52
CA THR A 5 6.24 5.41 69.00
C THR A 5 4.91 5.76 68.28
N ASN A 6 4.17 4.81 67.71
CA ASN A 6 2.91 4.19 68.18
C ASN A 6 1.55 4.89 67.95
N HIS A 7 0.57 4.03 67.62
CA HIS A 7 -0.90 4.12 67.75
C HIS A 7 -1.65 5.02 66.73
N ARG A 8 -2.78 4.64 66.13
CA ARG A 8 -3.97 3.97 66.72
C ARG A 8 -4.85 3.30 65.63
N THR A 9 -5.56 2.27 66.07
CA THR A 9 -6.69 1.50 65.53
C THR A 9 -7.96 2.30 65.23
N GLU A 10 -8.74 1.86 64.22
CA GLU A 10 -10.23 1.82 64.12
C GLU A 10 -10.57 1.10 62.79
N ALA A 11 -11.03 -0.16 62.76
CA ALA A 11 -12.36 -0.71 63.07
C ALA A 11 -13.48 -0.35 62.07
N THR A 12 -13.87 -1.36 61.28
CA THR A 12 -15.23 -1.70 60.79
C THR A 12 -15.97 -0.73 59.85
N VAL A 13 -16.35 -1.22 58.65
CA VAL A 13 -17.76 -1.50 58.24
C VAL A 13 -17.73 -2.35 56.97
N ALA A 14 -18.33 -3.53 57.07
CA ALA A 14 -18.68 -4.40 55.96
C ALA A 14 -19.89 -3.85 55.21
N ASN A 15 -19.88 -3.89 53.87
CA ASN A 15 -21.09 -3.84 53.07
C ASN A 15 -20.95 -4.76 51.85
N SER A 16 -21.34 -6.01 52.05
CA SER A 16 -21.58 -7.00 51.01
C SER A 16 -22.93 -6.73 50.35
N VAL A 17 -22.92 -6.23 49.12
CA VAL A 17 -24.13 -6.13 48.28
C VAL A 17 -24.40 -7.50 47.66
N ALA A 18 -25.32 -8.24 48.26
CA ALA A 18 -25.89 -9.46 47.71
C ALA A 18 -26.92 -9.11 46.61
N LEU A 19 -26.69 -9.59 45.39
CA LEU A 19 -27.66 -9.54 44.30
C LEU A 19 -28.58 -10.79 44.36
N PRO A 20 -29.91 -10.63 44.22
CA PRO A 20 -30.83 -11.76 44.22
C PRO A 20 -30.91 -12.39 42.83
N ILE A 21 -30.32 -13.60 42.67
CA ILE A 21 -30.60 -14.49 41.55
C ILE A 21 -31.93 -15.18 41.82
N ARG A 22 -33.03 -14.63 41.30
CA ARG A 22 -34.33 -15.31 41.26
C ARG A 22 -34.42 -16.15 40.00
N ALA A 23 -34.34 -17.46 40.18
CA ALA A 23 -34.65 -18.46 39.18
C ALA A 23 -36.16 -18.51 38.91
N THR A 24 -36.57 -18.37 37.65
CA THR A 24 -37.89 -18.77 37.16
C THR A 24 -37.71 -19.72 35.97
N ARG A 25 -37.50 -21.01 36.28
CA ARG A 25 -37.75 -22.10 35.34
C ARG A 25 -39.27 -22.24 35.19
N LYS A 26 -39.84 -21.63 34.16
CA LYS A 26 -41.17 -22.01 33.66
C LYS A 26 -40.98 -23.07 32.58
N ALA A 27 -41.41 -24.28 32.91
CA ALA A 27 -41.49 -25.41 31.99
C ALA A 27 -42.40 -25.05 30.82
N TRP A 28 -41.87 -25.18 29.60
CA TRP A 28 -42.61 -25.06 28.35
C TRP A 28 -42.50 -26.41 27.63
N THR A 29 -43.38 -27.33 28.00
CA THR A 29 -43.57 -28.60 27.29
C THR A 29 -44.57 -28.37 26.16
N GLY A 30 -44.08 -27.81 25.05
CA GLY A 30 -44.81 -27.69 23.80
C GLY A 30 -44.30 -28.73 22.80
N ASN A 31 -45.13 -29.74 22.51
CA ASN A 31 -44.90 -30.74 21.46
C ASN A 31 -44.59 -30.07 20.12
N LEU A 32 -43.33 -30.14 19.68
CA LEU A 32 -42.88 -29.78 18.34
C LEU A 32 -42.82 -31.06 17.49
N THR A 33 -43.85 -31.23 16.67
CA THR A 33 -43.90 -32.21 15.59
C THR A 33 -42.69 -32.04 14.65
N ARG A 34 -41.81 -33.05 14.65
CA ARG A 34 -40.67 -33.20 13.73
C ARG A 34 -41.17 -33.43 12.29
N SER A 35 -41.47 -32.36 11.58
CA SER A 35 -41.51 -32.35 10.11
C SER A 35 -40.20 -31.71 9.63
N GLY A 36 -39.15 -32.52 9.60
CA GLY A 36 -37.79 -32.10 9.23
C GLY A 36 -37.62 -31.99 7.72
N SER A 37 -38.19 -30.96 7.09
CA SER A 37 -37.68 -30.52 5.80
C SER A 37 -36.34 -29.83 6.04
N ARG A 38 -35.25 -30.53 5.71
CA ARG A 38 -33.92 -29.92 5.53
C ARG A 38 -34.02 -28.97 4.34
N THR A 39 -34.62 -27.81 4.55
CA THR A 39 -34.38 -26.65 3.70
C THR A 39 -32.89 -26.37 3.85
N ARG A 40 -32.08 -26.89 2.91
CA ARG A 40 -30.74 -26.39 2.66
C ARG A 40 -30.92 -24.89 2.54
N VAL A 41 -30.57 -24.16 3.60
CA VAL A 41 -30.39 -22.73 3.54
C VAL A 41 -29.32 -22.57 2.49
N SER A 42 -29.77 -22.32 1.26
CA SER A 42 -28.92 -22.05 0.13
C SER A 42 -28.12 -20.86 0.56
N THR A 43 -26.87 -21.12 0.94
CA THR A 43 -25.85 -20.11 1.07
C THR A 43 -26.05 -19.19 -0.11
N LEU A 44 -26.48 -17.95 0.13
CA LEU A 44 -26.42 -16.86 -0.82
C LEU A 44 -24.92 -16.61 -1.14
N GLY A 45 -24.25 -17.58 -1.74
CA GLY A 45 -24.29 -17.71 -3.19
C GLY A 45 -23.66 -16.55 -3.92
N ILE A 46 -22.87 -15.71 -3.24
CA ILE A 46 -21.88 -14.88 -3.92
C ILE A 46 -20.76 -15.84 -4.37
N SER A 47 -21.10 -16.68 -5.36
CA SER A 47 -20.17 -17.44 -6.18
C SER A 47 -19.43 -16.42 -7.03
N CYS A 48 -18.50 -15.70 -6.40
CA CYS A 48 -17.51 -14.98 -7.17
C CYS A 48 -16.62 -16.01 -7.85
N SER A 49 -16.31 -15.75 -9.11
CA SER A 49 -15.38 -16.56 -9.88
C SER A 49 -14.09 -16.79 -9.08
N LYS A 50 -13.62 -18.04 -9.01
CA LYS A 50 -12.34 -18.38 -8.38
C LYS A 50 -11.21 -17.51 -8.92
N TYR A 51 -11.28 -17.15 -10.21
CA TYR A 51 -10.32 -16.27 -10.87
C TYR A 51 -10.25 -14.86 -10.26
N ALA A 52 -11.38 -14.27 -9.89
CA ALA A 52 -11.42 -12.94 -9.27
C ALA A 52 -10.76 -12.91 -7.88
N ARG A 53 -10.75 -14.05 -7.17
CA ARG A 53 -10.08 -14.20 -5.88
C ARG A 53 -8.57 -14.33 -6.00
N LEU A 54 -8.08 -14.99 -7.05
CA LEU A 54 -6.65 -15.28 -7.23
C LEU A 54 -5.92 -14.24 -8.07
N TYR A 55 -6.66 -13.30 -8.67
CA TYR A 55 -6.09 -12.33 -9.60
C TYR A 55 -4.89 -11.54 -9.04
N PRO A 56 -4.92 -10.95 -7.82
CA PRO A 56 -3.75 -10.28 -7.27
C PRO A 56 -2.53 -11.20 -7.13
N LEU A 57 -2.74 -12.45 -6.69
CA LEU A 57 -1.64 -13.39 -6.54
C LEU A 57 -1.00 -13.71 -7.89
N ILE A 58 -1.80 -14.14 -8.88
CA ILE A 58 -1.29 -14.50 -10.21
C ILE A 58 -0.54 -13.31 -10.82
N PHE A 59 -1.11 -12.11 -10.72
CA PHE A 59 -0.48 -10.90 -11.22
C PHE A 59 0.87 -10.62 -10.56
N PHE A 60 0.93 -10.59 -9.22
CA PHE A 60 2.17 -10.22 -8.54
C PHE A 60 3.25 -11.30 -8.63
N GLU A 61 2.89 -12.58 -8.61
CA GLU A 61 3.84 -13.66 -8.90
C GLU A 61 4.44 -13.50 -10.31
N THR A 62 3.59 -13.30 -11.32
CA THR A 62 4.04 -13.08 -12.70
C THR A 62 4.92 -11.84 -12.79
N TYR A 63 4.49 -10.72 -12.19
CA TYR A 63 5.24 -9.46 -12.18
C TYR A 63 6.64 -9.62 -11.55
N LEU A 64 6.73 -10.26 -10.38
CA LEU A 64 7.98 -10.43 -9.65
C LEU A 64 8.90 -11.48 -10.28
N ILE A 65 8.34 -12.52 -10.91
CA ILE A 65 9.10 -13.47 -11.72
C ILE A 65 9.65 -12.77 -12.95
N CYS A 66 8.82 -11.99 -13.66
CA CYS A 66 9.27 -11.20 -14.81
C CYS A 66 10.40 -10.24 -14.43
N SER A 67 10.31 -9.54 -13.29
CA SER A 67 11.40 -8.66 -12.86
C SER A 67 12.68 -9.41 -12.54
N LEU A 68 12.59 -10.63 -11.98
CA LEU A 68 13.75 -11.49 -11.75
C LEU A 68 14.36 -12.02 -13.06
N VAL A 69 13.53 -12.35 -14.05
CA VAL A 69 13.97 -12.75 -15.40
C VAL A 69 14.66 -11.59 -16.10
N VAL A 70 14.11 -10.38 -16.03
CA VAL A 70 14.76 -9.16 -16.57
C VAL A 70 16.05 -8.86 -15.82
N PHE A 71 16.14 -9.13 -14.52
CA PHE A 71 17.38 -8.98 -13.78
C PHE A 71 18.46 -9.98 -14.24
N ALA A 72 18.08 -11.22 -14.49
CA ALA A 72 19.01 -12.29 -14.86
C ALA A 72 19.45 -12.25 -16.34
N PHE A 73 18.56 -11.85 -17.24
CA PHE A 73 18.76 -11.95 -18.68
C PHE A 73 18.56 -10.62 -19.43
N GLY A 74 18.14 -9.56 -18.73
CA GLY A 74 17.88 -8.27 -19.35
C GLY A 74 19.15 -7.53 -19.75
N PRO A 75 19.00 -6.31 -20.30
CA PRO A 75 20.11 -5.60 -20.92
C PRO A 75 21.12 -4.98 -19.95
N VAL A 76 20.86 -5.04 -18.65
CA VAL A 76 21.76 -4.52 -17.61
C VAL A 76 22.42 -5.71 -16.94
N GLU A 77 23.74 -5.81 -17.08
CA GLU A 77 24.52 -6.82 -16.36
C GLU A 77 24.91 -6.28 -14.98
N PHE A 78 24.68 -7.11 -13.96
CA PHE A 78 25.03 -6.84 -12.58
C PHE A 78 26.08 -7.85 -12.10
N GLN A 79 27.09 -7.38 -11.38
CA GLN A 79 28.03 -8.27 -10.68
C GLN A 79 27.36 -8.82 -9.43
N ILE A 80 27.04 -10.11 -9.44
CA ILE A 80 26.38 -10.79 -8.32
C ILE A 80 27.42 -11.62 -7.58
N SER A 81 27.67 -11.30 -6.31
CA SER A 81 28.63 -12.02 -5.47
C SER A 81 28.27 -13.50 -5.27
N ASN A 82 26.97 -13.81 -5.07
CA ASN A 82 26.50 -15.19 -4.90
C ASN A 82 25.13 -15.41 -5.58
N PRO A 83 25.11 -15.80 -6.86
CA PRO A 83 23.86 -15.96 -7.62
C PRO A 83 22.96 -17.07 -7.05
N LEU A 84 23.54 -18.19 -6.59
CA LEU A 84 22.76 -19.30 -6.04
C LEU A 84 21.96 -18.87 -4.81
N LYS A 85 22.60 -18.13 -3.90
CA LYS A 85 21.97 -17.62 -2.67
C LYS A 85 20.87 -16.62 -3.00
N LEU A 86 21.12 -15.68 -3.92
CA LEU A 86 20.13 -14.70 -4.36
C LEU A 86 18.88 -15.37 -4.96
N TYR A 87 19.06 -16.24 -5.96
CA TYR A 87 17.93 -16.85 -6.66
C TYR A 87 17.17 -17.83 -5.77
N THR A 88 17.86 -18.61 -4.92
CA THR A 88 17.20 -19.48 -3.93
C THR A 88 16.35 -18.65 -2.97
N PHE A 89 16.89 -17.56 -2.45
CA PHE A 89 16.17 -16.66 -1.56
C PHE A 89 14.93 -16.05 -2.25
N ALA A 90 15.10 -15.58 -3.50
CA ALA A 90 13.99 -15.02 -4.27
C ALA A 90 12.87 -16.04 -4.51
N ILE A 91 13.19 -17.29 -4.88
CA ILE A 91 12.22 -18.37 -5.07
C ILE A 91 11.46 -18.66 -3.77
N VAL A 92 12.17 -18.77 -2.65
CA VAL A 92 11.54 -18.96 -1.33
C VAL A 92 10.62 -17.79 -0.98
N GLY A 93 11.01 -16.55 -1.31
CA GLY A 93 10.18 -15.36 -1.17
C GLY A 93 8.88 -15.42 -1.97
N GLN A 94 8.92 -15.89 -3.22
CA GLN A 94 7.71 -16.10 -4.04
C GLN A 94 6.77 -17.13 -3.41
N ILE A 95 7.31 -18.29 -2.99
CA ILE A 95 6.52 -19.32 -2.31
C ILE A 95 5.85 -18.75 -1.05
N ALA A 96 6.58 -17.94 -0.28
CA ALA A 96 6.06 -17.29 0.91
C ALA A 96 4.93 -16.28 0.60
N ILE A 97 5.04 -15.52 -0.50
CA ILE A 97 3.97 -14.65 -1.00
C ILE A 97 2.72 -15.47 -1.34
N ALA A 98 2.88 -16.54 -2.14
CA ALA A 98 1.77 -17.41 -2.52
C ALA A 98 1.05 -18.01 -1.30
N VAL A 99 1.81 -18.62 -0.38
CA VAL A 99 1.26 -19.23 0.84
C VAL A 99 0.56 -18.18 1.70
N GLY A 100 1.20 -17.03 1.94
CA GLY A 100 0.64 -15.93 2.71
C GLY A 100 -0.69 -15.45 2.12
N TYR A 101 -0.71 -15.14 0.83
CA TYR A 101 -1.91 -14.68 0.13
C TYR A 101 -3.05 -15.70 0.19
N LEU A 102 -2.77 -16.97 -0.16
CA LEU A 102 -3.77 -18.04 -0.17
C LEU A 102 -4.39 -18.25 1.21
N THR A 103 -3.57 -18.15 2.26
CA THR A 103 -4.04 -18.22 3.65
C THR A 103 -4.93 -17.03 4.01
N GLY A 104 -4.59 -15.83 3.54
CA GLY A 104 -5.37 -14.61 3.73
C GLY A 104 -6.74 -14.66 3.05
N ILE A 105 -6.75 -14.98 1.75
CA ILE A 105 -7.97 -15.01 0.93
C ILE A 105 -8.92 -16.15 1.32
N ALA A 106 -8.43 -17.23 1.95
CA ALA A 106 -9.26 -18.32 2.43
C ALA A 106 -10.22 -17.90 3.57
N LYS A 107 -9.78 -17.06 4.51
CA LYS A 107 -10.56 -16.65 5.70
C LYS A 107 -11.82 -15.87 5.35
N ALA A 108 -12.93 -16.04 6.07
CA ALA A 108 -14.21 -15.34 5.79
C ALA A 108 -14.09 -13.80 5.76
N PRO A 109 -14.84 -13.08 4.91
CA PRO A 109 -14.76 -11.61 4.87
C PRO A 109 -15.24 -11.01 6.20
N THR A 110 -14.60 -9.94 6.66
CA THR A 110 -15.08 -9.15 7.81
C THR A 110 -15.98 -8.03 7.33
N LEU A 111 -17.03 -7.74 8.11
CA LEU A 111 -17.95 -6.65 7.80
C LEU A 111 -17.48 -5.37 8.47
N TYR A 112 -17.75 -4.25 7.81
CA TYR A 112 -17.62 -2.92 8.40
C TYR A 112 -18.66 -2.70 9.51
N CYS A 113 -18.21 -2.27 10.69
CA CYS A 113 -19.08 -2.11 11.86
C CYS A 113 -19.06 -0.72 12.52
N ASN A 114 -18.45 0.29 11.89
CA ASN A 114 -18.31 1.62 12.47
C ASN A 114 -19.48 2.54 12.03
N PRO A 115 -19.99 3.42 12.92
CA PRO A 115 -21.10 4.33 12.61
C PRO A 115 -20.79 5.36 11.51
N LEU A 116 -19.52 5.61 11.18
CA LEU A 116 -19.15 6.54 10.11
C LEU A 116 -19.57 5.98 8.75
N SER A 117 -20.52 6.64 8.11
CA SER A 117 -20.94 6.28 6.75
C SER A 117 -19.82 6.50 5.73
N ILE A 118 -19.72 5.63 4.72
CA ILE A 118 -18.78 5.74 3.59
C ILE A 118 -18.85 7.13 2.94
N SER A 119 -20.05 7.70 2.81
CA SER A 119 -20.23 9.02 2.21
C SER A 119 -19.61 10.16 3.04
N LYS A 120 -19.59 10.06 4.37
CA LYS A 120 -18.95 11.06 5.23
C LYS A 120 -17.43 10.97 5.13
N MET A 121 -16.89 9.76 5.13
CA MET A 121 -15.44 9.52 4.95
C MET A 121 -14.93 10.00 3.59
N LEU A 122 -15.67 9.74 2.51
CA LEU A 122 -15.32 10.25 1.17
C LEU A 122 -15.28 11.78 1.14
N LYS A 123 -16.30 12.46 1.69
CA LYS A 123 -16.33 13.92 1.76
C LYS A 123 -15.17 14.48 2.58
N LEU A 124 -14.88 13.85 3.73
CA LEU A 124 -13.75 14.22 4.57
C LEU A 124 -12.42 14.09 3.81
N ALA A 125 -12.22 12.98 3.09
CA ALA A 125 -11.02 12.77 2.28
C ALA A 125 -10.88 13.80 1.15
N ILE A 126 -11.99 14.13 0.46
CA ILE A 126 -11.99 15.16 -0.59
C ILE A 126 -11.65 16.54 0.01
N LEU A 127 -12.30 16.93 1.11
CA LEU A 127 -12.07 18.22 1.75
C LEU A 127 -10.63 18.32 2.29
N ALA A 128 -10.13 17.29 2.96
CA ALA A 128 -8.76 17.26 3.45
C ALA A 128 -7.76 17.42 2.30
N MET A 129 -7.97 16.72 1.17
CA MET A 129 -7.11 16.84 -0.01
C MET A 129 -7.15 18.26 -0.59
N LEU A 130 -8.33 18.84 -0.76
CA LEU A 130 -8.49 20.18 -1.34
C LEU A 130 -7.94 21.30 -0.44
N ILE A 131 -7.98 21.14 0.88
CA ILE A 131 -7.41 22.11 1.82
C ILE A 131 -5.89 21.97 1.84
N MET A 132 -5.38 20.74 1.95
CA MET A 132 -3.95 20.51 2.15
C MET A 132 -3.14 20.65 0.87
N SER A 133 -3.72 20.37 -0.30
CA SER A 133 -2.96 20.38 -1.55
C SER A 133 -2.44 21.76 -1.94
N PRO A 134 -3.23 22.86 -1.93
CA PRO A 134 -2.71 24.21 -2.19
C PRO A 134 -1.62 24.63 -1.20
N ILE A 135 -1.78 24.30 0.09
CA ILE A 135 -0.77 24.56 1.12
C ILE A 135 0.52 23.78 0.80
N THR A 136 0.39 22.54 0.35
CA THR A 136 1.54 21.69 0.01
C THR A 136 2.24 22.16 -1.24
N ILE A 137 1.48 22.53 -2.27
CA ILE A 137 1.98 23.12 -3.50
C ILE A 137 2.72 24.40 -3.13
N TYR A 138 2.11 25.34 -2.42
CA TYR A 138 2.77 26.58 -2.00
C TYR A 138 4.08 26.34 -1.22
N ASN A 139 4.10 25.38 -0.29
CA ASN A 139 5.33 25.05 0.45
C ASN A 139 6.40 24.36 -0.42
N ARG A 140 6.00 23.70 -1.50
CA ARG A 140 6.92 23.08 -2.47
C ARG A 140 7.39 24.08 -3.52
N ASP A 141 6.51 24.98 -3.93
CA ASP A 141 6.64 26.03 -4.96
C ASP A 141 7.30 27.31 -4.45
N ARG A 142 7.88 27.29 -3.24
CA ARG A 142 8.86 28.32 -2.85
C ARG A 142 10.11 28.32 -3.73
N SER A 143 10.24 27.35 -4.64
CA SER A 143 11.15 27.47 -5.77
C SER A 143 10.62 28.44 -6.81
N GLU A 144 11.51 29.23 -7.39
CA GLU A 144 11.26 29.99 -8.63
C GLU A 144 10.90 29.09 -9.84
N VAL A 145 10.93 27.76 -9.65
CA VAL A 145 10.60 26.75 -10.66
C VAL A 145 9.10 26.72 -10.91
N SER A 146 8.69 27.29 -12.04
CA SER A 146 7.30 27.24 -12.51
C SER A 146 6.83 25.81 -12.83
N ILE A 147 5.51 25.57 -12.84
CA ILE A 147 4.94 24.29 -13.32
C ILE A 147 5.43 23.96 -14.73
N THR A 148 5.54 24.98 -15.60
CA THR A 148 6.05 24.83 -16.96
C THR A 148 7.47 24.30 -16.96
N GLU A 149 8.34 24.88 -16.13
CA GLU A 149 9.73 24.43 -15.97
C GLU A 149 9.81 23.03 -15.36
N ALA A 150 8.95 22.67 -14.41
CA ALA A 150 8.90 21.30 -13.88
C ALA A 150 8.48 20.25 -14.93
N ILE A 151 7.76 20.66 -15.97
CA ILE A 151 7.37 19.81 -17.10
C ILE A 151 8.49 19.74 -18.14
N THR A 152 9.14 20.87 -18.48
CA THR A 152 10.17 20.97 -19.53
C THR A 152 11.60 20.74 -19.02
N ASN A 153 11.83 20.74 -17.72
CA ASN A 153 13.09 20.39 -17.08
C ASN A 153 12.84 19.77 -15.68
N PRO A 154 12.26 18.56 -15.63
CA PRO A 154 12.02 17.85 -14.37
C PRO A 154 13.31 17.56 -13.57
N GLY A 155 14.48 17.55 -14.23
CA GLY A 155 15.78 17.44 -13.58
C GLY A 155 16.10 18.64 -12.70
N ALA A 156 15.95 19.86 -13.25
CA ALA A 156 16.15 21.10 -12.50
C ALA A 156 15.15 21.23 -11.33
N ALA A 157 13.88 20.93 -11.57
CA ALA A 157 12.86 20.92 -10.51
C ALA A 157 13.23 19.97 -9.35
N TYR A 158 13.75 18.78 -9.68
CA TYR A 158 14.22 17.82 -8.69
C TYR A 158 15.47 18.31 -7.94
N ALA A 159 16.45 18.88 -8.65
CA ALA A 159 17.68 19.41 -8.06
C ALA A 159 17.39 20.57 -7.10
N ALA A 160 16.59 21.54 -7.53
CA ALA A 160 16.14 22.65 -6.70
C ALA A 160 15.44 22.15 -5.43
N ARG A 161 14.60 21.10 -5.54
CA ARG A 161 13.95 20.49 -4.38
C ARG A 161 14.97 19.87 -3.41
N ALA A 162 15.97 19.15 -3.93
CA ALA A 162 17.00 18.53 -3.11
C ALA A 162 17.82 19.59 -2.34
N GLU A 163 18.17 20.69 -2.99
CA GLU A 163 18.86 21.82 -2.37
C GLU A 163 18.05 22.43 -1.21
N ARG A 164 16.75 22.69 -1.41
CA ARG A 164 15.87 23.21 -0.34
C ARG A 164 15.76 22.29 0.87
N LEU A 165 15.72 20.98 0.63
CA LEU A 165 15.69 19.99 1.71
C LEU A 165 16.99 20.01 2.51
N ASN A 166 18.14 20.21 1.84
CA ASN A 166 19.44 20.36 2.50
C ASN A 166 19.53 21.68 3.29
N ASN A 167 18.98 22.77 2.75
CA ASN A 167 18.95 24.08 3.40
C ASN A 167 17.86 24.20 4.49
N ARG A 168 17.11 23.12 4.77
CA ARG A 168 16.02 23.04 5.77
C ARG A 168 14.92 24.09 5.60
N GLU A 169 14.74 24.63 4.40
CA GLU A 169 13.71 25.63 4.10
C GLU A 169 12.29 25.05 4.06
N SER A 170 12.16 23.72 4.14
CA SER A 170 10.86 23.04 4.16
C SER A 170 10.12 23.31 5.48
N ALA A 171 8.87 23.76 5.40
CA ALA A 171 7.99 23.96 6.55
C ALA A 171 7.69 22.62 7.27
N PRO A 172 8.32 22.31 8.42
CA PRO A 172 8.21 20.99 9.04
C PRO A 172 6.79 20.70 9.51
N LEU A 173 6.06 21.74 9.93
CA LEU A 173 4.68 21.64 10.39
C LEU A 173 3.74 21.10 9.32
N VAL A 174 3.87 21.54 8.07
CA VAL A 174 2.98 21.07 6.99
C VAL A 174 3.22 19.60 6.70
N SER A 175 4.49 19.16 6.68
CA SER A 175 4.84 17.75 6.53
C SER A 175 4.30 16.90 7.68
N ILE A 176 4.36 17.39 8.92
CA ILE A 176 3.80 16.68 10.09
C ILE A 176 2.28 16.58 9.99
N VAL A 177 1.58 17.68 9.71
CA VAL A 177 0.12 17.70 9.58
C VAL A 177 -0.33 16.76 8.46
N ARG A 178 0.33 16.82 7.30
CA ARG A 178 0.07 15.88 6.21
C ARG A 178 0.28 14.43 6.64
N ALA A 179 1.35 14.16 7.36
CA ALA A 179 1.65 12.82 7.80
C ALA A 179 0.55 12.27 8.73
N LEU A 180 0.08 13.07 9.69
CA LEU A 180 -1.04 12.73 10.56
C LEU A 180 -2.36 12.52 9.79
N LEU A 181 -2.57 13.29 8.72
CA LEU A 181 -3.72 13.13 7.80
C LEU A 181 -3.54 11.99 6.79
N GLY A 182 -2.39 11.30 6.78
CA GLY A 182 -2.07 10.21 5.86
C GLY A 182 -3.18 9.16 5.71
N PRO A 183 -3.81 8.66 6.80
CA PRO A 183 -4.91 7.72 6.69
C PRO A 183 -6.14 8.28 5.97
N ILE A 184 -6.41 9.58 6.11
CA ILE A 184 -7.51 10.26 5.40
C ILE A 184 -7.16 10.41 3.91
N PHE A 185 -5.92 10.80 3.58
CA PHE A 185 -5.46 10.87 2.19
C PHE A 185 -5.47 9.50 1.51
N GLY A 186 -5.10 8.44 2.22
CA GLY A 186 -5.14 7.08 1.70
C GLY A 186 -6.56 6.57 1.38
N LEU A 187 -7.62 7.25 1.85
CA LEU A 187 -9.01 6.98 1.45
C LEU A 187 -9.44 7.74 0.19
N PHE A 188 -8.74 8.82 -0.18
CA PHE A 188 -9.16 9.74 -1.24
C PHE A 188 -9.35 9.05 -2.59
N VAL A 189 -8.33 8.35 -3.08
CA VAL A 189 -8.40 7.66 -4.39
C VAL A 189 -9.30 6.42 -4.32
N PRO A 190 -9.13 5.48 -3.36
CA PRO A 190 -9.96 4.27 -3.30
C PRO A 190 -11.45 4.56 -3.17
N LEU A 191 -11.85 5.42 -2.23
CA LEU A 191 -13.28 5.72 -2.05
C LEU A 191 -13.84 6.56 -3.18
N GLY A 192 -13.05 7.48 -3.74
CA GLY A 192 -13.45 8.26 -4.90
C GLY A 192 -13.79 7.37 -6.09
N VAL A 193 -12.87 6.47 -6.45
CA VAL A 193 -13.07 5.55 -7.57
C VAL A 193 -14.28 4.64 -7.34
N ILE A 194 -14.41 4.04 -6.15
CA ILE A 194 -15.42 3.02 -5.88
C ILE A 194 -16.82 3.63 -5.65
N HIS A 195 -16.93 4.75 -4.93
CA HIS A 195 -18.19 5.22 -4.35
C HIS A 195 -18.73 6.57 -4.89
N LEU A 196 -18.06 7.23 -5.84
CA LEU A 196 -18.58 8.48 -6.44
C LEU A 196 -19.75 8.29 -7.40
N LYS A 197 -20.06 7.05 -7.81
CA LYS A 197 -21.22 6.77 -8.66
C LYS A 197 -22.51 7.16 -7.93
N GLY A 198 -23.41 7.88 -8.60
CA GLY A 198 -24.69 8.32 -8.02
C GLY A 198 -24.60 9.50 -7.06
N LYS A 199 -23.42 10.09 -6.83
CA LYS A 199 -23.29 11.34 -6.07
C LYS A 199 -23.58 12.56 -6.93
N ARG A 200 -23.91 13.68 -6.28
CA ARG A 200 -24.06 15.01 -6.91
C ARG A 200 -22.80 15.35 -7.69
N ASP A 201 -22.97 15.99 -8.85
CA ASP A 201 -21.85 16.30 -9.75
C ASP A 201 -20.79 17.20 -9.10
N ALA A 202 -21.19 18.09 -8.17
CA ALA A 202 -20.25 18.89 -7.39
C ALA A 202 -19.15 18.05 -6.70
N TRP A 203 -19.49 16.94 -6.04
CA TRP A 203 -18.49 16.10 -5.36
C TRP A 203 -17.59 15.34 -6.34
N LYS A 204 -18.09 15.04 -7.54
CA LYS A 204 -17.26 14.44 -8.61
C LYS A 204 -16.26 15.45 -9.13
N THR A 205 -16.69 16.70 -9.35
CA THR A 205 -15.82 17.80 -9.76
C THR A 205 -14.76 18.08 -8.71
N LEU A 206 -15.14 18.21 -7.44
CA LEU A 206 -14.20 18.43 -6.33
C LEU A 206 -13.17 17.30 -6.22
N TRP A 207 -13.58 16.04 -6.39
CA TRP A 207 -12.65 14.91 -6.41
C TRP A 207 -11.70 14.96 -7.62
N ARG A 208 -12.19 15.33 -8.82
CA ARG A 208 -11.33 15.51 -10.01
C ARG A 208 -10.30 16.62 -9.80
N ILE A 209 -10.69 17.73 -9.18
CA ILE A 209 -9.78 18.82 -8.80
C ILE A 209 -8.71 18.28 -7.85
N GLY A 210 -9.09 17.57 -6.78
CA GLY A 210 -8.11 16.98 -5.86
C GLY A 210 -7.17 15.97 -6.53
N LEU A 211 -7.66 15.19 -7.51
CA LEU A 211 -6.83 14.27 -8.30
C LEU A 211 -5.83 15.05 -9.19
N LEU A 212 -6.28 16.14 -9.81
CA LEU A 212 -5.40 17.03 -10.57
C LEU A 212 -4.35 17.67 -9.66
N SER A 213 -4.71 18.10 -8.45
CA SER A 213 -3.75 18.67 -7.50
C SER A 213 -2.69 17.65 -7.07
N LEU A 214 -3.04 16.37 -6.89
CA LEU A 214 -2.06 15.30 -6.66
C LEU A 214 -1.07 15.12 -7.83
N LEU A 215 -1.55 15.27 -9.07
CA LEU A 215 -0.70 15.20 -10.26
C LEU A 215 0.25 16.40 -10.33
N VAL A 216 -0.26 17.62 -10.11
CA VAL A 216 0.55 18.85 -10.05
C VAL A 216 1.60 18.75 -8.95
N GLU A 217 1.21 18.29 -7.76
CA GLU A 217 2.12 18.05 -6.64
C GLU A 217 3.27 17.09 -7.00
N SER A 218 3.00 16.09 -7.84
CA SER A 218 4.00 15.10 -8.28
C SER A 218 4.95 15.67 -9.33
N ILE A 219 4.41 16.44 -10.28
CA ILE A 219 5.17 17.12 -11.32
C ILE A 219 6.11 18.16 -10.72
N LEU A 220 5.62 19.01 -9.80
CA LEU A 220 6.42 20.03 -9.12
C LEU A 220 7.57 19.45 -8.29
N VAL A 221 7.41 18.23 -7.80
CA VAL A 221 8.48 17.50 -7.11
C VAL A 221 9.60 17.08 -8.07
N GLY A 222 9.37 17.14 -9.39
CA GLY A 222 10.27 16.66 -10.42
C GLY A 222 10.39 15.13 -10.45
N ALA A 223 9.59 14.41 -9.65
CA ALA A 223 9.61 12.95 -9.57
C ALA A 223 8.26 12.35 -10.01
N ALA A 224 8.32 11.43 -10.97
CA ALA A 224 7.16 10.74 -11.51
C ALA A 224 6.44 9.79 -10.53
N LYS A 225 6.86 9.74 -9.25
CA LYS A 225 6.36 8.76 -8.28
C LYS A 225 4.84 8.79 -8.11
N GLY A 226 4.24 9.96 -7.86
CA GLY A 226 2.80 10.03 -7.62
C GLY A 226 1.96 9.71 -8.86
N LEU A 227 2.48 10.01 -10.06
CA LEU A 227 1.88 9.58 -11.33
C LEU A 227 1.90 8.05 -11.45
N PHE A 228 3.04 7.40 -11.16
CA PHE A 228 3.13 5.95 -11.14
C PHE A 228 2.22 5.33 -10.09
N ASP A 229 2.19 5.87 -8.87
CA ASP A 229 1.33 5.37 -7.80
C ASP A 229 -0.14 5.33 -8.26
N LEU A 230 -0.61 6.38 -8.93
CA LEU A 230 -1.95 6.44 -9.51
C LEU A 230 -2.14 5.45 -10.67
N ALA A 231 -1.21 5.43 -11.62
CA ALA A 231 -1.29 4.55 -12.80
C ALA A 231 -1.31 3.06 -12.39
N LEU A 232 -0.58 2.70 -11.34
CA LEU A 232 -0.51 1.33 -10.83
C LEU A 232 -1.75 0.95 -10.04
N VAL A 233 -2.34 1.84 -9.22
CA VAL A 233 -3.47 1.49 -8.32
C VAL A 233 -4.83 1.65 -8.97
N LEU A 234 -5.03 2.66 -9.84
CA LEU A 234 -6.33 2.94 -10.45
C LEU A 234 -6.96 1.73 -11.16
N PRO A 235 -6.22 0.90 -11.93
CA PRO A 235 -6.79 -0.27 -12.59
C PRO A 235 -7.41 -1.26 -11.61
N TRP A 236 -6.76 -1.49 -10.46
CA TRP A 236 -7.26 -2.37 -9.40
C TRP A 236 -8.52 -1.83 -8.75
N LEU A 237 -8.56 -0.52 -8.46
CA LEU A 237 -9.72 0.11 -7.85
C LEU A 237 -10.93 0.15 -8.80
N LEU A 238 -10.68 0.37 -10.09
CA LEU A 238 -11.70 0.29 -11.13
C LEU A 238 -12.22 -1.14 -11.23
N TRP A 239 -11.33 -2.13 -11.31
CA TRP A 239 -11.72 -3.54 -11.27
C TRP A 239 -12.57 -3.86 -10.03
N LEU A 240 -12.16 -3.38 -8.85
CA LEU A 240 -12.88 -3.58 -7.59
C LEU A 240 -14.26 -2.94 -7.62
N ARG A 241 -14.39 -1.70 -8.13
CA ARG A 241 -15.67 -0.99 -8.29
C ARG A 241 -16.67 -1.83 -9.10
N PHE A 242 -16.22 -2.48 -10.16
CA PHE A 242 -17.10 -3.28 -11.02
C PHE A 242 -17.59 -4.56 -10.35
N HIS A 243 -16.78 -5.14 -9.45
CA HIS A 243 -17.15 -6.36 -8.75
C HIS A 243 -17.92 -6.11 -7.44
N THR A 244 -17.77 -4.92 -6.83
CA THR A 244 -18.43 -4.53 -5.56
C THR A 244 -19.81 -3.91 -5.74
N GLY A 245 -20.07 -3.20 -6.84
CA GLY A 245 -21.26 -2.34 -7.05
C GLY A 245 -22.63 -3.04 -7.16
N SER A 246 -22.74 -4.33 -6.85
CA SER A 246 -23.98 -5.11 -7.03
C SER A 246 -24.88 -5.22 -5.80
N SER A 247 -24.42 -4.79 -4.62
CA SER A 247 -25.09 -5.17 -3.35
C SER A 247 -25.86 -4.06 -2.63
N THR A 248 -25.50 -2.79 -2.79
CA THR A 248 -25.98 -1.73 -1.88
C THR A 248 -27.28 -1.05 -2.34
N GLU A 249 -27.63 -1.12 -3.63
CA GLU A 249 -28.73 -0.32 -4.21
C GLU A 249 -30.02 -1.13 -4.46
N SER A 250 -30.01 -2.44 -4.18
CA SER A 250 -31.07 -3.35 -4.63
C SER A 250 -32.03 -3.84 -3.53
N GLN A 251 -32.03 -3.24 -2.34
CA GLN A 251 -32.84 -3.72 -1.21
C GLN A 251 -34.27 -3.14 -1.11
N HIS A 252 -34.71 -2.31 -2.07
CA HIS A 252 -36.03 -1.66 -2.00
C HIS A 252 -36.94 -1.76 -3.25
N SER A 253 -36.59 -2.55 -4.28
CA SER A 253 -37.51 -2.73 -5.43
C SER A 253 -37.37 -4.11 -6.08
N THR A 254 -38.27 -5.03 -5.72
CA THR A 254 -38.31 -6.43 -6.18
C THR A 254 -38.78 -6.61 -7.63
N ARG A 255 -39.36 -5.59 -8.29
CA ARG A 255 -39.86 -5.72 -9.68
C ARG A 255 -38.90 -5.24 -10.77
N THR A 256 -37.85 -4.48 -10.43
CA THR A 256 -36.93 -3.90 -11.43
C THR A 256 -35.61 -4.69 -11.59
N GLN A 257 -35.47 -5.81 -10.87
CA GLN A 257 -34.22 -6.55 -10.75
C GLN A 257 -33.87 -7.34 -12.04
N ALA A 258 -34.87 -7.76 -12.81
CA ALA A 258 -34.69 -8.47 -14.08
C ALA A 258 -34.14 -7.58 -15.21
N ARG A 259 -34.49 -6.28 -15.23
CA ARG A 259 -33.93 -5.32 -16.23
C ARG A 259 -32.51 -4.85 -15.88
N VAL A 260 -32.15 -4.80 -14.60
CA VAL A 260 -30.81 -4.37 -14.16
C VAL A 260 -29.74 -5.44 -14.43
N ASN A 261 -30.09 -6.73 -14.37
CA ASN A 261 -29.14 -7.81 -14.65
C ASN A 261 -28.70 -7.88 -16.13
N ARG A 262 -29.48 -7.34 -17.09
CA ARG A 262 -29.12 -7.34 -18.53
C ARG A 262 -28.11 -6.26 -18.91
N ARG A 263 -28.00 -5.18 -18.12
CA ARG A 263 -26.98 -4.10 -18.29
C ARG A 263 -25.65 -4.39 -17.59
N ARG A 264 -25.48 -5.58 -17.02
CA ARG A 264 -24.37 -5.93 -16.13
C ARG A 264 -23.14 -6.51 -16.85
N ASN A 265 -23.28 -6.90 -18.11
CA ASN A 265 -22.12 -7.19 -18.94
C ASN A 265 -21.57 -5.84 -19.42
N TRP A 266 -20.40 -5.48 -18.90
CA TRP A 266 -19.54 -4.50 -19.57
C TRP A 266 -19.56 -4.81 -21.05
N SER A 267 -19.92 -3.82 -21.87
CA SER A 267 -19.64 -3.97 -23.29
C SER A 267 -18.15 -4.26 -23.40
N PHE A 268 -17.78 -5.18 -24.27
CA PHE A 268 -16.39 -5.47 -24.57
C PHE A 268 -15.58 -4.18 -24.77
N ALA A 269 -16.20 -3.18 -25.39
CA ALA A 269 -15.69 -1.82 -25.55
C ALA A 269 -15.26 -1.12 -24.23
N GLN A 270 -16.02 -1.22 -23.14
CA GLN A 270 -15.62 -0.62 -21.86
C GLN A 270 -14.36 -1.30 -21.28
N LYS A 271 -14.24 -2.62 -21.43
CA LYS A 271 -13.06 -3.39 -20.96
C LYS A 271 -11.83 -2.95 -21.75
N VAL A 272 -11.96 -2.90 -23.08
CA VAL A 272 -10.92 -2.44 -23.99
C VAL A 272 -10.53 -1.00 -23.68
N LEU A 273 -11.49 -0.10 -23.47
CA LEU A 273 -11.22 1.30 -23.12
C LEU A 273 -10.45 1.42 -21.80
N LEU A 274 -10.84 0.67 -20.77
CA LEU A 274 -10.14 0.69 -19.48
C LEU A 274 -8.69 0.19 -19.61
N VAL A 275 -8.49 -0.91 -20.32
CA VAL A 275 -7.16 -1.46 -20.59
C VAL A 275 -6.35 -0.46 -21.40
N SER A 276 -6.92 0.13 -22.45
CA SER A 276 -6.26 1.14 -23.28
C SER A 276 -5.83 2.36 -22.46
N ILE A 277 -6.72 2.94 -21.66
CA ILE A 277 -6.39 4.09 -20.80
C ILE A 277 -5.28 3.73 -19.82
N THR A 278 -5.33 2.53 -19.24
CA THR A 278 -4.29 2.05 -18.31
C THR A 278 -2.94 1.92 -19.01
N LEU A 279 -2.90 1.26 -20.17
CA LEU A 279 -1.67 1.09 -20.94
C LEU A 279 -1.11 2.43 -21.42
N SER A 280 -1.97 3.34 -21.88
CA SER A 280 -1.55 4.70 -22.28
C SER A 280 -1.00 5.49 -21.10
N ALA A 281 -1.62 5.40 -19.91
CA ALA A 281 -1.13 6.08 -18.71
C ALA A 281 0.21 5.50 -18.23
N LEU A 282 0.38 4.18 -18.29
CA LEU A 282 1.65 3.53 -17.97
C LEU A 282 2.75 3.90 -18.97
N LEU A 283 2.45 3.89 -20.27
CA LEU A 283 3.39 4.30 -21.32
C LEU A 283 3.79 5.76 -21.15
N ALA A 284 2.84 6.67 -20.95
CA ALA A 284 3.13 8.07 -20.68
C ALA A 284 3.98 8.25 -19.42
N GLY A 285 3.70 7.49 -18.36
CA GLY A 285 4.51 7.47 -17.14
C GLY A 285 5.94 6.99 -17.38
N ILE A 286 6.14 5.93 -18.16
CA ILE A 286 7.45 5.39 -18.53
C ILE A 286 8.24 6.39 -19.37
N LEU A 287 7.61 7.01 -20.37
CA LEU A 287 8.26 8.02 -21.22
C LEU A 287 8.66 9.25 -20.40
N TYR A 288 7.75 9.77 -19.56
CA TYR A 288 8.05 10.89 -18.67
C TYR A 288 9.13 10.53 -17.65
N PHE A 289 9.15 9.29 -17.16
CA PHE A 289 10.21 8.81 -16.28
C PHE A 289 11.57 8.76 -16.97
N GLY A 290 11.65 8.21 -18.18
CA GLY A 290 12.87 8.21 -18.99
C GLY A 290 13.40 9.63 -19.18
N TYR A 291 12.52 10.54 -19.60
CA TYR A 291 12.83 11.96 -19.75
C TYR A 291 13.28 12.64 -18.43
N SER A 292 12.56 12.40 -17.34
CA SER A 292 12.89 12.91 -16.00
C SER A 292 14.24 12.39 -15.49
N ARG A 293 14.60 11.17 -15.85
CA ARG A 293 15.89 10.60 -15.48
C ARG A 293 17.03 11.10 -16.36
N GLN A 294 16.78 11.28 -17.66
CA GLN A 294 17.75 11.80 -18.62
C GLN A 294 18.18 13.21 -18.25
N SER A 295 17.21 14.10 -18.00
CA SER A 295 17.49 15.48 -17.57
C SER A 295 18.31 15.55 -16.27
N ARG A 296 18.13 14.62 -15.33
CA ARG A 296 18.97 14.55 -14.12
C ARG A 296 20.37 14.05 -14.40
N TYR A 297 20.49 13.08 -15.32
CA TYR A 297 21.77 12.49 -15.69
C TYR A 297 22.70 13.54 -16.32
N GLU A 298 22.15 14.36 -17.21
CA GLU A 298 22.83 15.49 -17.85
C GLU A 298 23.35 16.50 -16.81
N LEU A 299 22.53 16.83 -15.80
CA LEU A 299 22.94 17.72 -14.70
C LEU A 299 24.06 17.13 -13.82
N SER A 300 24.14 15.81 -13.70
CA SER A 300 25.15 15.12 -12.90
C SER A 300 26.47 14.83 -13.63
N GLY A 301 26.66 15.34 -14.84
CA GLY A 301 27.90 15.14 -15.61
C GLY A 301 28.07 13.75 -16.21
N GLY A 302 26.99 12.98 -16.35
CA GLY A 302 26.94 11.82 -17.24
C GLY A 302 27.82 10.62 -16.87
N SER A 303 28.06 10.36 -15.58
CA SER A 303 28.79 9.16 -15.16
C SER A 303 27.85 7.97 -14.92
N TYR A 304 28.07 6.87 -15.64
CA TYR A 304 27.44 5.59 -15.30
C TYR A 304 27.90 5.14 -13.91
N PRO A 305 27.02 4.50 -13.13
CA PRO A 305 27.39 4.07 -11.80
C PRO A 305 28.41 2.92 -11.85
N LEU A 306 29.33 2.89 -10.87
CA LEU A 306 30.41 1.91 -10.76
C LEU A 306 29.94 0.44 -10.74
N TRP A 307 28.67 0.19 -10.43
CA TRP A 307 28.09 -1.14 -10.17
C TRP A 307 27.46 -1.80 -11.41
N THR A 308 27.37 -1.08 -12.52
CA THR A 308 26.94 -1.64 -13.80
C THR A 308 28.18 -1.99 -14.61
N THR A 309 28.42 -3.28 -14.85
CA THR A 309 29.60 -3.74 -15.60
C THR A 309 29.56 -3.35 -17.05
N CYS A 310 28.38 -3.44 -17.63
CA CYS A 310 28.11 -3.03 -18.99
C CYS A 310 26.61 -2.78 -19.17
N TRP A 311 26.31 -1.95 -20.15
CA TRP A 311 25.02 -1.87 -20.79
C TRP A 311 25.23 -2.34 -22.22
N SER A 312 24.53 -3.40 -22.63
CA SER A 312 24.55 -3.78 -24.04
C SER A 312 23.57 -2.90 -24.80
N LYS A 313 24.08 -2.09 -25.73
CA LYS A 313 23.25 -1.40 -26.73
C LYS A 313 22.53 -2.39 -27.65
N ASP A 314 23.11 -3.58 -27.80
CA ASP A 314 22.58 -4.68 -28.57
C ASP A 314 21.78 -5.60 -27.63
N LEU A 315 20.50 -5.29 -27.47
CA LEU A 315 19.59 -6.15 -26.73
C LEU A 315 19.26 -7.35 -27.62
N TYR A 316 19.86 -8.51 -27.33
CA TYR A 316 19.71 -9.75 -28.10
C TYR A 316 20.02 -9.59 -29.60
N GLY A 317 21.06 -8.81 -29.92
CA GLY A 317 21.49 -8.57 -31.31
C GLY A 317 20.66 -7.51 -32.05
N VAL A 318 19.79 -6.77 -31.35
CA VAL A 318 19.06 -5.62 -31.90
C VAL A 318 19.58 -4.34 -31.28
N THR A 319 20.20 -3.49 -32.10
CA THR A 319 20.59 -2.14 -31.69
C THR A 319 19.34 -1.26 -31.56
N LEU A 320 19.09 -0.75 -30.35
CA LEU A 320 17.95 0.13 -30.12
C LEU A 320 18.23 1.56 -30.63
N PRO A 321 17.23 2.28 -31.17
CA PRO A 321 17.36 3.71 -31.44
C PRO A 321 17.69 4.47 -30.16
N GLU A 322 18.52 5.51 -30.24
CA GLU A 322 18.97 6.30 -29.08
C GLU A 322 17.82 6.85 -28.23
N SER A 323 16.72 7.27 -28.87
CA SER A 323 15.51 7.78 -28.19
C SER A 323 14.77 6.73 -27.36
N VAL A 324 15.01 5.44 -27.61
CA VAL A 324 14.39 4.30 -26.91
C VAL A 324 15.39 3.60 -25.99
N GLU A 325 16.67 3.60 -26.37
CA GLU A 325 17.76 2.96 -25.64
C GLU A 325 17.79 3.42 -24.17
N TYR A 326 17.87 4.73 -23.93
CA TYR A 326 17.98 5.26 -22.57
C TYR A 326 16.73 4.99 -21.71
N PRO A 327 15.48 5.22 -22.18
CA PRO A 327 14.29 4.81 -21.42
C PRO A 327 14.25 3.32 -21.09
N VAL A 328 14.63 2.44 -22.03
CA VAL A 328 14.67 0.98 -21.80
C VAL A 328 15.75 0.61 -20.79
N TYR A 329 16.93 1.22 -20.87
CA TYR A 329 17.99 1.09 -19.87
C TYR A 329 17.50 1.50 -18.49
N MET A 330 16.96 2.70 -18.37
CA MET A 330 16.52 3.22 -17.08
C MET A 330 15.37 2.41 -16.50
N LEU A 331 14.41 1.98 -17.32
CA LEU A 331 13.34 1.12 -16.86
C LEU A 331 13.87 -0.23 -16.37
N SER A 332 14.71 -0.89 -17.17
CA SER A 332 15.28 -2.20 -16.82
C SER A 332 16.12 -2.10 -15.56
N ARG A 333 17.02 -1.12 -15.50
CA ARG A 333 17.88 -0.88 -14.35
C ARG A 333 17.06 -0.56 -13.10
N TYR A 334 16.14 0.40 -13.13
CA TYR A 334 15.37 0.74 -11.95
C TYR A 334 14.49 -0.41 -11.50
N TRP A 335 13.88 -1.14 -12.42
CA TRP A 335 13.01 -2.25 -12.07
C TRP A 335 13.77 -3.42 -11.40
N THR A 336 15.07 -3.56 -11.66
CA THR A 336 15.84 -4.76 -11.28
C THR A 336 17.02 -4.52 -10.35
N GLN A 337 17.59 -3.30 -10.28
CA GLN A 337 18.81 -3.02 -9.50
C GLN A 337 18.65 -3.33 -8.01
N GLY A 338 17.43 -3.34 -7.47
CA GLY A 338 17.21 -3.72 -6.07
C GLY A 338 17.57 -5.17 -5.75
N TYR A 339 17.63 -6.07 -6.74
CA TYR A 339 18.13 -7.43 -6.57
C TYR A 339 19.65 -7.48 -6.38
N LEU A 340 20.40 -6.55 -6.98
CA LEU A 340 21.83 -6.39 -6.68
C LEU A 340 22.01 -5.94 -5.22
N GLY A 341 21.26 -4.92 -4.78
CA GLY A 341 21.29 -4.52 -3.37
C GLY A 341 20.87 -5.64 -2.41
N LEU A 342 20.02 -6.58 -2.84
CA LEU A 342 19.70 -7.79 -2.07
C LEU A 342 20.87 -8.78 -2.05
N SER A 343 21.51 -9.04 -3.20
CA SER A 343 22.70 -9.91 -3.30
C SER A 343 23.77 -9.50 -2.30
N GLU A 344 24.14 -8.22 -2.30
CA GLU A 344 25.22 -7.76 -1.44
C GLU A 344 24.80 -7.72 0.04
N CYS A 345 23.56 -7.32 0.34
CA CYS A 345 23.06 -7.38 1.71
C CYS A 345 23.02 -8.82 2.25
N LEU A 346 22.80 -9.84 1.41
CA LEU A 346 22.78 -11.25 1.83
C LEU A 346 24.13 -11.71 2.40
N GLU A 347 25.24 -11.07 2.03
CA GLU A 347 26.58 -11.36 2.53
C GLU A 347 26.90 -10.65 3.86
N LEU A 348 26.11 -9.64 4.24
CA LEU A 348 26.32 -8.92 5.49
C LEU A 348 25.83 -9.74 6.70
N PRO A 349 26.55 -9.71 7.84
CA PRO A 349 26.08 -10.34 9.06
C PRO A 349 24.86 -9.61 9.63
N PHE A 350 23.95 -10.35 10.27
CA PHE A 350 22.77 -9.74 10.89
C PHE A 350 23.13 -8.86 12.08
N GLU A 351 22.64 -7.62 12.05
CA GLU A 351 22.64 -6.71 13.18
C GLU A 351 21.21 -6.23 13.43
N TRP A 352 20.73 -6.43 14.66
CA TRP A 352 19.37 -6.07 14.99
C TRP A 352 19.22 -4.56 15.12
N SER A 353 18.27 -3.99 14.37
CA SER A 353 17.92 -2.57 14.39
C SER A 353 16.80 -2.23 15.39
N PHE A 354 16.63 -3.04 16.44
CA PHE A 354 15.67 -2.81 17.54
C PHE A 354 14.20 -2.67 17.11
N GLY A 355 13.80 -3.25 15.97
CA GLY A 355 12.42 -3.21 15.49
C GLY A 355 12.06 -1.96 14.68
N ILE A 356 13.03 -1.12 14.33
CA ILE A 356 12.81 0.10 13.54
C ILE A 356 13.59 0.16 12.22
N GLY A 357 14.53 -0.77 11.98
CA GLY A 357 15.38 -0.83 10.78
C GLY A 357 14.62 -0.96 9.47
N HIS A 358 13.41 -1.53 9.50
CA HIS A 358 12.55 -1.69 8.34
C HIS A 358 11.94 -0.39 7.82
N SER A 359 12.05 0.72 8.55
CA SER A 359 11.42 2.00 8.21
C SER A 359 12.37 3.17 8.42
N THR A 360 12.78 3.82 7.32
CA THR A 360 13.58 5.06 7.42
C THR A 360 12.83 6.16 8.16
N PHE A 361 11.50 6.16 8.12
CA PHE A 361 10.68 7.02 8.97
C PHE A 361 10.96 6.74 10.45
N LEU A 362 10.79 5.50 10.93
CA LEU A 362 11.02 5.18 12.34
C LEU A 362 12.48 5.45 12.76
N MET A 363 13.46 5.06 11.94
CA MET A 363 14.87 5.29 12.23
C MET A 363 15.21 6.78 12.40
N ARG A 364 14.71 7.65 11.51
CA ARG A 364 14.96 9.09 11.61
C ARG A 364 14.35 9.71 12.86
N TYR A 365 13.12 9.32 13.22
CA TYR A 365 12.49 9.82 14.44
C TYR A 365 13.16 9.29 15.71
N ALA A 366 13.57 8.02 15.73
CA ALA A 366 14.36 7.46 16.83
C ALA A 366 15.73 8.15 16.94
N GLY A 367 16.35 8.48 15.81
CA GLY A 367 17.61 9.24 15.76
C GLY A 367 17.48 10.64 16.36
N ILE A 368 16.35 11.32 16.13
CA ILE A 368 16.05 12.61 16.78
C ILE A 368 15.91 12.44 18.29
N LEU A 369 15.18 11.41 18.76
CA LEU A 369 14.96 11.16 20.19
C LEU A 369 16.24 10.77 20.96
N SER A 370 17.19 10.15 20.27
CA SER A 370 18.47 9.72 20.84
C SER A 370 19.61 10.74 20.67
N SER A 371 19.32 11.91 20.09
CA SER A 371 20.33 12.93 19.72
C SER A 371 21.43 12.40 18.80
N ASN A 372 21.21 11.27 18.11
CA ASN A 372 22.11 10.71 17.12
C ASN A 372 21.30 10.31 15.86
N PRO A 373 21.17 11.22 14.87
CA PRO A 373 20.28 11.02 13.73
C PRO A 373 20.66 9.83 12.84
N ASN A 374 21.93 9.40 12.89
CA ASN A 374 22.46 8.34 12.03
C ASN A 374 22.61 6.99 12.74
N TYR A 375 22.53 6.95 14.08
CA TYR A 375 22.76 5.71 14.84
C TYR A 375 21.90 4.55 14.36
N PHE A 376 20.59 4.77 14.24
CA PHE A 376 19.66 3.72 13.82
C PHE A 376 19.72 3.46 12.32
N LEU A 377 19.96 4.50 11.50
CA LEU A 377 20.14 4.33 10.06
C LEU A 377 21.28 3.35 9.78
N ASN A 378 22.43 3.57 10.41
CA ASN A 378 23.65 2.79 10.24
C ASN A 378 23.54 1.34 10.75
N LYS A 379 22.43 0.94 11.38
CA LYS A 379 22.18 -0.47 11.76
C LYS A 379 21.42 -1.26 10.70
N SER A 380 20.70 -0.58 9.81
CA SER A 380 19.92 -1.25 8.77
C SER A 380 20.81 -1.75 7.64
N TYR A 381 20.44 -2.88 7.03
CA TYR A 381 21.23 -3.50 5.95
C TYR A 381 21.57 -2.54 4.81
N PRO A 382 20.63 -1.74 4.25
CA PRO A 382 20.94 -0.84 3.14
C PRO A 382 21.99 0.23 3.49
N TYR A 383 21.95 0.79 4.70
CA TYR A 383 22.93 1.80 5.14
C TYR A 383 24.27 1.18 5.51
N ARG A 384 24.27 -0.03 6.06
CA ARG A 384 25.51 -0.78 6.28
C ARG A 384 26.19 -1.15 4.97
N LEU A 385 25.42 -1.61 3.99
CA LEU A 385 25.93 -1.87 2.65
C LEU A 385 26.55 -0.62 2.04
N GLU A 386 25.89 0.54 2.16
CA GLU A 386 26.46 1.83 1.73
C GLU A 386 27.80 2.13 2.42
N SER A 387 27.92 1.87 3.73
CA SER A 387 29.19 2.10 4.46
C SER A 387 30.32 1.13 4.07
N GLU A 388 30.00 -0.11 3.71
CA GLU A 388 30.98 -1.15 3.39
C GLU A 388 31.41 -1.12 1.91
N THR A 389 30.50 -0.76 1.01
CA THR A 389 30.72 -0.83 -0.44
C THR A 389 30.63 0.53 -1.13
N GLY A 390 29.86 1.48 -0.59
CA GLY A 390 29.48 2.70 -1.31
C GLY A 390 28.24 2.55 -2.21
N TYR A 391 27.53 1.42 -2.13
CA TYR A 391 26.24 1.24 -2.80
C TYR A 391 25.18 2.14 -2.15
N SER A 392 25.08 3.39 -2.63
CA SER A 392 24.35 4.42 -1.91
C SER A 392 22.84 4.14 -1.77
N VAL A 393 22.32 4.28 -0.56
CA VAL A 393 20.91 4.04 -0.23
C VAL A 393 19.96 5.10 -0.81
N ALA A 394 20.48 6.30 -1.07
CA ALA A 394 19.70 7.41 -1.63
C ALA A 394 19.53 7.32 -3.16
N HIS A 395 20.54 6.78 -3.86
CA HIS A 395 20.57 6.71 -5.32
C HIS A 395 20.10 5.37 -5.87
N TYR A 396 20.36 4.27 -5.15
CA TYR A 396 20.01 2.93 -5.58
C TYR A 396 18.90 2.34 -4.75
N TRP A 397 18.17 1.49 -5.43
CA TRP A 397 17.06 0.76 -4.87
C TRP A 397 17.57 -0.50 -4.18
N HIS A 398 16.86 -0.91 -3.15
CA HIS A 398 17.08 -2.15 -2.41
C HIS A 398 15.72 -2.81 -2.34
N THR A 399 15.61 -4.09 -2.70
CA THR A 399 14.31 -4.78 -2.56
C THR A 399 13.71 -4.59 -1.16
N ILE A 400 12.44 -4.91 -0.95
CA ILE A 400 11.85 -4.83 0.40
C ILE A 400 12.57 -5.72 1.43
N TYR A 401 13.29 -6.76 0.98
CA TYR A 401 13.84 -7.80 1.85
C TYR A 401 14.94 -7.29 2.79
N PRO A 402 16.00 -6.56 2.36
CA PRO A 402 16.98 -6.00 3.30
C PRO A 402 16.38 -5.05 4.34
N TRP A 403 15.34 -4.29 3.98
CA TRP A 403 14.61 -3.46 4.94
C TRP A 403 13.94 -4.32 6.02
N LEU A 404 13.14 -5.31 5.64
CA LEU A 404 12.52 -6.23 6.61
C LEU A 404 13.57 -7.02 7.41
N ALA A 405 14.64 -7.45 6.75
CA ALA A 405 15.72 -8.22 7.38
C ALA A 405 16.46 -7.41 8.45
N SER A 406 16.47 -6.08 8.37
CA SER A 406 17.13 -5.23 9.38
C SER A 406 16.56 -5.42 10.79
N ASP A 407 15.32 -5.89 10.90
CA ASP A 407 14.70 -6.24 12.18
C ASP A 407 14.42 -7.73 12.35
N LEU A 408 14.35 -8.48 11.26
CA LEU A 408 13.88 -9.88 11.26
C LEU A 408 14.94 -10.90 10.85
N SER A 409 16.14 -10.48 10.44
CA SER A 409 17.10 -11.27 9.63
C SER A 409 16.53 -11.73 8.28
N PHE A 410 17.33 -12.31 7.40
CA PHE A 410 16.85 -12.78 6.09
C PHE A 410 15.78 -13.88 6.19
N PRO A 411 15.94 -14.95 7.01
CA PRO A 411 14.86 -15.91 7.23
C PRO A 411 13.57 -15.28 7.76
N GLY A 412 13.66 -14.33 8.70
CA GLY A 412 12.47 -13.66 9.21
C GLY A 412 11.85 -12.68 8.21
N SER A 413 12.63 -12.13 7.27
CA SER A 413 12.08 -11.30 6.19
C SER A 413 11.19 -12.10 5.23
N ILE A 414 11.45 -13.41 5.03
CA ILE A 414 10.57 -14.33 4.30
C ILE A 414 9.23 -14.49 5.04
N LEU A 415 9.26 -14.64 6.36
CA LEU A 415 8.04 -14.64 7.16
C LEU A 415 7.31 -13.28 7.08
N GLY A 416 8.06 -12.18 7.12
CA GLY A 416 7.53 -10.83 6.97
C GLY A 416 6.77 -10.64 5.65
N ILE A 417 7.33 -11.07 4.52
CA ILE A 417 6.64 -10.96 3.23
C ILE A 417 5.41 -11.86 3.15
N ALA A 418 5.43 -13.06 3.76
CA ALA A 418 4.25 -13.91 3.87
C ALA A 418 3.13 -13.23 4.67
N VAL A 419 3.46 -12.53 5.75
CA VAL A 419 2.48 -11.75 6.54
C VAL A 419 1.89 -10.61 5.71
N LEU A 420 2.71 -9.88 4.95
CA LEU A 420 2.23 -8.83 4.06
C LEU A 420 1.33 -9.40 2.96
N ALA A 421 1.68 -10.54 2.36
CA ALA A 421 0.84 -11.22 1.37
C ALA A 421 -0.49 -11.71 1.97
N TYR A 422 -0.46 -12.23 3.20
CA TYR A 422 -1.66 -12.54 3.96
C TYR A 422 -2.56 -11.31 4.15
N LEU A 423 -1.98 -10.16 4.50
CA LEU A 423 -2.73 -8.91 4.63
C LEU A 423 -3.31 -8.45 3.29
N LEU A 424 -2.58 -8.61 2.18
CA LEU A 424 -3.08 -8.31 0.83
C LEU A 424 -4.30 -9.18 0.50
N GLY A 425 -4.21 -10.50 0.69
CA GLY A 425 -5.34 -11.42 0.46
C GLY A 425 -6.57 -11.09 1.32
N ARG A 426 -6.34 -10.70 2.59
CA ARG A 426 -7.40 -10.24 3.50
C ARG A 426 -8.01 -8.91 3.06
N ALA A 427 -7.20 -7.92 2.71
CA ALA A 427 -7.65 -6.58 2.33
C ALA A 427 -8.44 -6.63 1.01
N TRP A 428 -7.95 -7.40 0.04
CA TRP A 428 -8.65 -7.69 -1.21
C TRP A 428 -10.05 -8.24 -0.94
N LYS A 429 -10.14 -9.26 -0.07
CA LYS A 429 -11.39 -9.89 0.32
C LYS A 429 -12.36 -8.93 1.00
N ASP A 430 -11.87 -8.19 1.99
CA ASP A 430 -12.70 -7.32 2.81
C ASP A 430 -13.11 -6.04 2.03
N ALA A 431 -12.31 -5.59 1.07
CA ALA A 431 -12.70 -4.53 0.13
C ALA A 431 -13.76 -5.01 -0.87
N MET A 432 -13.64 -6.24 -1.39
CA MET A 432 -14.62 -6.82 -2.33
C MET A 432 -15.97 -7.16 -1.69
N TRP A 433 -15.95 -7.73 -0.49
CA TRP A 433 -17.15 -8.33 0.13
C TRP A 433 -17.50 -7.76 1.49
N GLY A 434 -16.51 -7.26 2.23
CA GLY A 434 -16.71 -6.69 3.56
C GLY A 434 -17.29 -5.28 3.54
N GLN A 435 -17.23 -4.61 2.38
CA GLN A 435 -17.60 -3.21 2.19
C GLN A 435 -16.92 -2.28 3.21
N ASN A 436 -15.72 -2.66 3.68
CA ASN A 436 -14.97 -1.84 4.63
C ASN A 436 -14.17 -0.77 3.87
N PRO A 437 -14.47 0.52 4.07
CA PRO A 437 -13.79 1.61 3.37
C PRO A 437 -12.31 1.72 3.74
N PHE A 438 -11.94 1.38 4.98
CA PHE A 438 -10.54 1.33 5.41
C PHE A 438 -9.80 0.14 4.80
N ALA A 439 -10.49 -0.98 4.56
CA ALA A 439 -9.90 -2.10 3.80
C ALA A 439 -9.58 -1.68 2.35
N ALA A 440 -10.48 -0.92 1.70
CA ALA A 440 -10.23 -0.38 0.36
C ALA A 440 -9.09 0.65 0.35
N GLY A 441 -9.01 1.52 1.37
CA GLY A 441 -7.88 2.43 1.60
C GLY A 441 -6.55 1.68 1.74
N PHE A 442 -6.51 0.72 2.68
CA PHE A 442 -5.33 -0.10 2.95
C PHE A 442 -4.93 -0.95 1.74
N LEU A 443 -5.91 -1.48 0.98
CA LEU A 443 -5.67 -2.20 -0.25
C LEU A 443 -4.84 -1.36 -1.24
N GLY A 444 -5.16 -0.07 -1.41
CA GLY A 444 -4.36 0.83 -2.25
C GLY A 444 -2.90 0.93 -1.78
N GLN A 445 -2.67 1.04 -0.47
CA GLN A 445 -1.32 1.12 0.09
C GLN A 445 -0.52 -0.19 -0.10
N ILE A 446 -1.14 -1.34 0.17
CA ILE A 446 -0.46 -2.63 0.07
C ILE A 446 -0.25 -3.08 -1.37
N LEU A 447 -1.13 -2.72 -2.31
CA LEU A 447 -0.86 -2.93 -3.74
C LEU A 447 0.40 -2.19 -4.19
N LEU A 448 0.57 -0.93 -3.77
CA LEU A 448 1.79 -0.17 -4.05
C LEU A 448 3.01 -0.82 -3.42
N LEU A 449 2.93 -1.25 -2.16
CA LEU A 449 4.02 -1.98 -1.51
C LEU A 449 4.46 -3.18 -2.35
N PHE A 450 3.52 -3.96 -2.89
CA PHE A 450 3.83 -5.12 -3.72
C PHE A 450 4.47 -4.77 -5.07
N TYR A 451 4.02 -3.69 -5.72
CA TYR A 451 4.70 -3.17 -6.91
C TYR A 451 6.14 -2.75 -6.62
N TYR A 452 6.42 -2.21 -5.44
CA TYR A 452 7.75 -1.76 -5.06
C TYR A 452 8.62 -2.86 -4.44
N ILE A 453 8.20 -4.13 -4.36
CA ILE A 453 9.04 -5.21 -3.80
C ILE A 453 10.44 -5.28 -4.45
N PRO A 454 10.61 -5.23 -5.78
CA PRO A 454 11.94 -5.25 -6.42
C PRO A 454 12.75 -3.97 -6.19
N ALA A 455 12.13 -2.92 -5.69
CA ALA A 455 12.64 -1.55 -5.73
C ALA A 455 12.93 -0.98 -4.34
N ASN A 456 11.93 -0.94 -3.44
CA ASN A 456 12.09 -0.34 -2.13
C ASN A 456 10.92 -0.62 -1.18
N ASN A 457 11.12 -0.36 0.12
CA ASN A 457 10.04 -0.30 1.10
C ASN A 457 9.34 1.07 1.13
N VAL A 458 8.93 1.56 -0.06
CA VAL A 458 8.47 2.94 -0.26
C VAL A 458 7.41 3.35 0.77
N ARG A 459 6.44 2.47 1.06
CA ARG A 459 5.33 2.78 1.97
C ARG A 459 5.75 3.04 3.41
N LEU A 460 6.90 2.52 3.85
CA LEU A 460 7.39 2.72 5.21
C LEU A 460 8.59 3.67 5.27
N MET A 461 8.98 4.27 4.14
CA MET A 461 10.11 5.19 4.09
C MET A 461 9.74 6.63 4.46
N PHE A 462 8.60 7.10 3.95
CA PHE A 462 8.14 8.46 4.13
C PHE A 462 7.06 8.53 5.21
N SER A 463 7.07 9.60 6.02
CA SER A 463 6.16 9.74 7.16
C SER A 463 4.68 9.67 6.77
N GLU A 464 4.27 10.39 5.73
CA GLU A 464 2.88 10.39 5.26
C GLU A 464 2.42 9.00 4.81
N GLU A 465 3.29 8.28 4.11
CA GLU A 465 2.98 6.96 3.57
C GLU A 465 2.97 5.90 4.69
N ALA A 466 3.92 5.99 5.63
CA ALA A 466 4.02 5.09 6.76
C ALA A 466 2.83 5.24 7.72
N ILE A 467 2.48 6.48 8.07
CA ILE A 467 1.31 6.74 8.92
C ILE A 467 0.02 6.36 8.18
N ALA A 468 -0.09 6.61 6.87
CA ALA A 468 -1.22 6.12 6.08
C ALA A 468 -1.32 4.59 6.13
N PHE A 469 -0.21 3.87 5.91
CA PHE A 469 -0.17 2.41 5.92
C PHE A 469 -0.61 1.84 7.27
N TRP A 470 0.02 2.26 8.37
CA TRP A 470 -0.28 1.76 9.71
C TRP A 470 -1.65 2.23 10.21
N GLY A 471 -2.01 3.50 9.98
CA GLY A 471 -3.29 4.05 10.41
C GLY A 471 -4.46 3.39 9.69
N LEU A 472 -4.36 3.16 8.37
CA LEU A 472 -5.41 2.43 7.64
C LEU A 472 -5.49 0.96 8.05
N LEU A 473 -4.36 0.30 8.29
CA LEU A 473 -4.34 -1.07 8.81
C LEU A 473 -5.06 -1.15 10.16
N PHE A 474 -4.70 -0.26 11.09
CA PHE A 474 -5.31 -0.19 12.41
C PHE A 474 -6.81 0.09 12.33
N LEU A 475 -7.22 1.14 11.61
CA LEU A 475 -8.62 1.50 11.40
C LEU A 475 -9.41 0.36 10.75
N TRP A 476 -8.83 -0.34 9.77
CA TRP A 476 -9.45 -1.51 9.18
C TRP A 476 -9.66 -2.62 10.20
N LYS A 477 -8.67 -2.95 11.03
CA LYS A 477 -8.80 -4.02 12.03
C LYS A 477 -9.83 -3.69 13.10
N ILE A 478 -9.84 -2.49 13.67
CA ILE A 478 -10.80 -2.13 14.73
C ILE A 478 -12.24 -1.98 14.21
N THR A 479 -12.42 -1.64 12.94
CA THR A 479 -13.74 -1.51 12.31
C THR A 479 -14.22 -2.78 11.61
N SER A 480 -13.44 -3.86 11.69
CA SER A 480 -13.77 -5.17 11.13
C SER A 480 -14.38 -6.06 12.21
N ARG A 481 -15.61 -6.54 11.98
CA ARG A 481 -16.18 -7.64 12.77
C ARG A 481 -16.30 -8.89 11.92
N THR A 482 -15.79 -10.00 12.45
CA THR A 482 -16.03 -11.31 11.86
C THR A 482 -17.52 -11.56 11.89
N ARG A 483 -18.10 -11.90 10.73
CA ARG A 483 -19.48 -12.37 10.66
C ARG A 483 -19.56 -13.68 11.43
N ARG A 484 -19.87 -13.63 12.73
CA ARG A 484 -20.49 -14.78 13.37
C ARG A 484 -21.81 -14.91 12.64
N TYR A 485 -21.96 -15.97 11.86
CA TYR A 485 -23.28 -16.44 11.44
C TYR A 485 -24.01 -16.76 12.74
N ALA A 486 -24.60 -15.75 13.39
CA ALA A 486 -25.75 -16.00 14.23
C ALA A 486 -26.77 -16.54 13.23
N PRO A 487 -27.16 -17.83 13.29
CA PRO A 487 -28.32 -18.25 12.55
C PRO A 487 -29.40 -17.28 12.97
N ARG A 488 -29.91 -16.48 12.03
CA ARG A 488 -31.15 -15.75 12.25
C ARG A 488 -32.13 -16.85 12.59
N GLN A 489 -32.43 -17.01 13.87
CA GLN A 489 -33.68 -17.59 14.28
C GLN A 489 -34.70 -16.67 13.64
N PHE A 490 -35.20 -17.06 12.47
CA PHE A 490 -36.41 -16.51 11.95
C PHE A 490 -37.42 -16.79 13.04
N GLY A 491 -37.71 -15.75 13.82
CA GLY A 491 -38.91 -15.73 14.64
C GLY A 491 -40.03 -16.05 13.67
N VAL A 492 -40.54 -17.26 13.80
CA VAL A 492 -41.86 -17.60 13.31
C VAL A 492 -42.76 -16.59 14.01
N ALA A 493 -43.15 -15.55 13.29
CA ALA A 493 -44.26 -14.72 13.70
C ALA A 493 -45.43 -15.69 13.88
N ARG A 494 -45.83 -15.88 15.13
CA ARG A 494 -47.09 -16.54 15.48
C ARG A 494 -48.23 -15.59 15.20
#